data_AF-A0A7R6P937-F1
#
_entry.id   AF-A0A7R6P937-F1
#
_cell.length_a   1.000
_cell.length_b   1.000
_cell.length_c   1.000
_cell.angle_alpha   90.00
_cell.angle_beta   90.00
_cell.angle_gamma   90.00
#
_symmetry.space_group_name_H-M   'P 1'
#
loop_
_entity.id
_entity.type
_entity.pdbx_description
1 polymer ?
#
loop_
_entity_poly.entity_id
_entity_poly.type
_entity_poly.pdbx_seq_one_letter_code
_entity_poly.pdbx_strand_id
1 'polypeptide(L)'
;MKLNTYGMFPAVVAIIFVSFLTACSTQTMQLSGANNHLSSPKEGSVLPVDVSALLTDSMRDVSLLLSSGPNQGRNMTAGIPYFAASGRLCRKVVLIGEGVVDNYIACKIESTVWILRQAVI
;
A
#
# COMPACT_ATOMS: atom_id res chain seq x y z
N MET A 1 2.04 17.64 77.70
CA MET A 1 0.65 17.16 77.53
C MET A 1 0.31 17.15 76.04
N LYS A 2 -0.23 16.01 75.55
CA LYS A 2 -1.13 15.76 74.39
C LYS A 2 -0.71 16.28 72.99
N LEU A 3 -0.36 15.36 72.07
CA LEU A 3 -1.13 14.82 70.91
C LEU A 3 -1.32 15.85 69.76
N ASN A 4 -1.20 15.57 68.46
CA ASN A 4 -1.05 14.34 67.67
C ASN A 4 -0.70 14.68 66.20
N THR A 5 0.13 13.82 65.59
CA THR A 5 0.04 13.23 64.24
C THR A 5 -0.73 13.93 63.12
N TYR A 6 -0.01 14.29 62.04
CA TYR A 6 -0.31 14.03 60.61
C TYR A 6 1.05 14.12 59.90
N GLY A 7 1.59 13.13 59.21
CA GLY A 7 1.05 12.40 58.06
C GLY A 7 2.13 12.51 56.97
N MET A 8 2.66 11.36 56.53
CA MET A 8 3.70 11.19 55.50
C MET A 8 3.42 11.99 54.22
N PHE A 9 4.45 12.57 53.59
CA PHE A 9 4.75 12.52 52.14
C PHE A 9 6.12 13.19 51.86
N PRO A 10 7.22 12.46 51.61
CA PRO A 10 8.40 13.06 50.99
C PRO A 10 8.14 13.19 49.48
N ALA A 11 7.89 14.40 49.01
CA ALA A 11 7.85 14.71 47.58
C ALA A 11 9.28 14.63 47.02
N VAL A 12 9.71 13.41 46.71
CA VAL A 12 10.89 13.14 45.90
C VAL A 12 10.51 13.47 44.46
N VAL A 13 10.77 14.70 44.03
CA VAL A 13 10.83 15.04 42.60
C VAL A 13 12.24 15.50 42.30
N ALA A 14 13.10 14.49 42.12
CA ALA A 14 14.32 14.63 41.37
C ALA A 14 13.93 14.66 39.89
N ILE A 15 14.06 15.80 39.22
CA ILE A 15 14.21 15.80 37.76
C ILE A 15 15.42 16.64 37.40
N ILE A 16 16.42 15.88 36.98
CA ILE A 16 17.76 16.22 36.57
C ILE A 16 17.71 17.13 35.34
N PHE A 17 18.27 18.33 35.46
CA PHE A 17 18.63 19.19 34.33
C PHE A 17 19.85 18.56 33.62
N VAL A 18 19.60 17.83 32.53
CA VAL A 18 20.65 17.45 31.58
C VAL A 18 20.51 18.32 30.35
N SER A 19 21.25 19.42 30.37
CA SER A 19 21.62 20.20 29.19
C SER A 19 22.79 19.50 28.49
N PHE A 20 22.59 18.96 27.29
CA PHE A 20 23.67 18.78 26.33
C PHE A 20 23.23 19.21 24.94
N LEU A 21 23.94 20.23 24.46
CA LEU A 21 24.08 20.61 23.07
C LEU A 21 24.58 19.40 22.27
N THR A 22 23.79 18.92 21.33
CA THR A 22 24.30 18.13 20.21
C THR A 22 23.77 18.72 18.92
N ALA A 23 24.72 19.24 18.15
CA ALA A 23 24.57 19.86 16.84
C ALA A 23 23.64 19.05 15.91
N CYS A 24 22.82 19.76 15.13
CA CYS A 24 22.30 19.27 13.87
C CYS A 24 23.49 18.98 12.94
N SER A 25 24.11 17.80 13.05
CA SER A 25 24.86 17.26 11.93
C SER A 25 23.82 16.83 10.90
N THR A 26 23.74 17.55 9.78
CA THR A 26 23.05 17.07 8.58
C THR A 26 23.71 15.76 8.15
N GLN A 27 23.18 14.65 8.64
CA GLN A 27 23.55 13.32 8.19
C GLN A 27 22.92 13.16 6.81
N THR A 28 23.70 13.45 5.78
CA THR A 28 23.39 13.03 4.41
C THR A 28 23.31 11.51 4.42
N MET A 29 22.09 10.97 4.44
CA MET A 29 21.85 9.57 4.09
C MET A 29 22.24 9.40 2.63
N GLN A 30 23.50 9.05 2.42
CA GLN A 30 24.01 8.50 1.18
C GLN A 30 23.46 7.07 1.09
N LEU A 31 22.26 6.92 0.53
CA LEU A 31 21.70 5.61 0.21
C LEU A 31 22.43 5.10 -1.04
N SER A 32 23.58 4.47 -0.81
CA SER A 32 24.20 3.57 -1.79
C SER A 32 23.36 2.29 -1.83
N GLY A 33 22.28 2.32 -2.62
CA GLY A 33 21.52 1.13 -3.01
C GLY A 33 21.80 0.84 -4.47
N ALA A 34 22.21 -0.39 -4.77
CA ALA A 34 22.69 -0.87 -6.05
C ALA A 34 21.99 -0.27 -7.27
N ASN A 35 22.77 0.01 -8.31
CA ASN A 35 22.33 0.09 -9.71
C ASN A 35 21.76 -1.27 -10.14
N ASN A 36 20.67 -1.71 -9.51
CA ASN A 36 19.77 -2.62 -10.16
C ASN A 36 19.12 -1.75 -11.22
N HIS A 37 19.49 -2.00 -12.48
CA HIS A 37 18.60 -1.80 -13.60
C HIS A 37 17.23 -2.34 -13.17
N LEU A 38 16.40 -1.46 -12.60
CA LEU A 38 15.00 -1.74 -12.42
C LEU A 38 14.49 -1.68 -13.85
N SER A 39 14.50 -2.85 -14.48
CA SER A 39 13.76 -3.12 -15.70
C SER A 39 12.48 -2.33 -15.58
N SER A 40 12.30 -1.32 -16.45
CA SER A 40 11.11 -0.48 -16.50
C SER A 40 9.91 -1.36 -16.16
N PRO A 41 9.12 -1.07 -15.11
CA PRO A 41 8.03 -1.94 -14.73
C PRO A 41 7.18 -2.11 -15.98
N LYS A 42 7.14 -3.34 -16.53
CA LYS A 42 6.38 -3.70 -17.72
C LYS A 42 5.14 -2.82 -17.75
N GLU A 43 5.04 -1.97 -18.76
CA GLU A 43 3.98 -0.97 -18.88
C GLU A 43 2.67 -1.63 -18.44
N GLY A 44 2.07 -1.08 -17.38
CA GLY A 44 0.84 -1.66 -16.86
C GLY A 44 -0.19 -1.66 -17.98
N SER A 45 -0.86 -2.79 -18.21
CA SER A 45 -1.88 -2.89 -19.25
C SER A 45 -3.11 -2.13 -18.77
N VAL A 46 -3.57 -1.18 -19.58
CA VAL A 46 -4.89 -0.57 -19.37
C VAL A 46 -5.95 -1.67 -19.55
N LEU A 47 -6.89 -1.74 -18.62
CA LEU A 47 -8.02 -2.68 -18.73
C LEU A 47 -9.05 -2.13 -19.73
N PRO A 48 -9.81 -3.01 -20.42
CA PRO A 48 -10.92 -2.58 -21.27
C PRO A 48 -11.88 -1.66 -20.52
N VAL A 49 -12.55 -0.76 -21.24
CA VAL A 49 -13.43 0.27 -20.66
C VAL A 49 -14.58 -0.37 -19.88
N ASP A 50 -15.17 -1.40 -20.45
CA ASP A 50 -16.23 -2.24 -19.92
C ASP A 50 -15.82 -2.92 -18.60
N VAL A 51 -14.62 -3.47 -18.52
CA VAL A 51 -14.06 -4.03 -17.28
C VAL A 51 -13.82 -2.94 -16.25
N SER A 52 -13.26 -1.81 -16.68
CA SER A 52 -12.93 -0.69 -15.81
C SER A 52 -14.16 -0.01 -15.20
N ALA A 53 -15.28 0.04 -15.95
CA ALA A 53 -16.58 0.48 -15.45
C ALA A 53 -17.11 -0.47 -14.37
N LEU A 54 -17.10 -1.79 -14.63
CA LEU A 54 -17.53 -2.80 -13.65
C LEU A 54 -16.73 -2.75 -12.35
N LEU A 55 -15.41 -2.56 -12.43
CA LEU A 55 -14.55 -2.42 -11.26
C LEU A 55 -14.77 -1.09 -10.51
N THR A 56 -15.27 -0.06 -11.19
CA THR A 56 -15.60 1.22 -10.57
C THR A 56 -16.93 1.14 -9.83
N ASP A 57 -17.92 0.45 -10.40
CA ASP A 57 -19.28 0.41 -9.88
C ASP A 57 -19.48 -0.64 -8.78
N SER A 58 -18.70 -1.73 -8.78
CA SER A 58 -18.87 -2.83 -7.83
C SER A 58 -17.92 -2.73 -6.64
N MET A 59 -18.43 -2.59 -5.41
CA MET A 59 -17.59 -2.66 -4.20
C MET A 59 -17.28 -4.09 -3.72
N ARG A 60 -17.64 -5.11 -4.51
CA ARG A 60 -17.48 -6.53 -4.16
C ARG A 60 -16.48 -7.21 -5.10
N ASP A 61 -16.24 -8.49 -4.85
CA ASP A 61 -15.50 -9.34 -5.76
C ASP A 61 -16.24 -9.44 -7.10
N VAL A 62 -15.48 -9.42 -8.20
CA VAL A 62 -15.98 -9.49 -9.56
C VAL A 62 -15.20 -10.55 -10.31
N SER A 63 -15.91 -11.50 -10.94
CA SER A 63 -15.33 -12.49 -11.84
C SER A 63 -15.91 -12.30 -13.23
N LEU A 64 -15.04 -12.14 -14.23
CA LEU A 64 -15.44 -11.90 -15.61
C LEU A 64 -14.40 -12.45 -16.60
N LEU A 65 -14.87 -12.81 -17.79
CA LEU A 65 -13.98 -13.19 -18.89
C LEU A 65 -13.49 -11.92 -19.59
N LEU A 66 -12.18 -11.80 -19.80
CA LEU A 66 -11.61 -10.69 -20.55
C LEU A 66 -11.90 -10.83 -22.04
N SER A 67 -12.68 -9.90 -22.58
CA SER A 67 -13.14 -9.89 -23.98
C SER A 67 -12.10 -9.36 -24.96
N SER A 68 -11.13 -8.56 -24.49
CA SER A 68 -10.16 -7.84 -25.32
C SER A 68 -8.87 -7.51 -24.56
N GLY A 69 -7.83 -7.10 -25.30
CA GLY A 69 -6.52 -6.72 -24.77
C GLY A 69 -5.52 -7.88 -24.67
N PRO A 70 -4.35 -7.66 -24.06
CA PRO A 70 -3.26 -8.66 -24.02
C PRO A 70 -3.58 -9.89 -23.16
N ASN A 71 -4.62 -9.83 -22.33
CA ASN A 71 -5.09 -10.94 -21.49
C ASN A 71 -6.46 -11.47 -21.97
N GLN A 72 -6.82 -11.25 -23.24
CA GLN A 72 -8.06 -11.75 -23.82
C GLN A 72 -8.23 -13.26 -23.63
N GLY A 73 -9.46 -13.71 -23.36
CA GLY A 73 -9.80 -15.12 -23.16
C GLY A 73 -9.46 -15.66 -21.77
N ARG A 74 -8.83 -14.86 -20.90
CA ARG A 74 -8.55 -15.24 -19.51
C ARG A 74 -9.71 -14.86 -18.59
N ASN A 75 -9.99 -15.72 -17.61
CA ASN A 75 -10.92 -15.40 -16.54
C ASN A 75 -10.22 -14.51 -15.52
N MET A 76 -10.80 -13.35 -15.25
CA MET A 76 -10.31 -12.36 -14.31
C MET A 76 -11.18 -12.37 -13.06
N THR A 77 -10.57 -12.58 -11.90
CA THR A 77 -11.21 -12.38 -10.60
C THR A 77 -10.55 -11.20 -9.90
N ALA A 78 -11.30 -10.12 -9.73
CA ALA A 78 -10.90 -8.95 -8.96
C ALA A 78 -11.53 -8.98 -7.58
N GLY A 79 -10.73 -8.78 -6.54
CA GLY A 79 -11.21 -8.72 -5.17
C GLY A 79 -11.84 -7.37 -4.79
N ILE A 80 -12.16 -7.26 -3.50
CA ILE A 80 -12.59 -6.04 -2.81
C ILE A 80 -11.58 -4.89 -3.02
N PRO A 81 -12.03 -3.64 -3.23
CA PRO A 81 -11.12 -2.50 -3.36
C PRO A 81 -10.45 -2.15 -2.03
N TYR A 82 -9.18 -1.71 -2.11
CA TYR A 82 -8.38 -1.24 -0.99
C TYR A 82 -7.54 -0.02 -1.40
N PHE A 83 -7.12 0.79 -0.43
CA PHE A 83 -6.19 1.90 -0.69
C PHE A 83 -4.74 1.43 -0.56
N ALA A 84 -3.97 1.56 -1.64
CA ALA A 84 -2.54 1.28 -1.61
C ALA A 84 -1.75 2.44 -0.97
N ALA A 85 -0.49 2.18 -0.58
CA ALA A 85 0.41 3.21 -0.01
C ALA A 85 0.61 4.42 -0.93
N SER A 86 0.38 4.26 -2.24
CA SER A 86 0.39 5.36 -3.21
C SER A 86 -0.85 6.28 -3.16
N GLY A 87 -1.79 6.04 -2.25
CA GLY A 87 -3.07 6.74 -2.16
C GLY A 87 -4.08 6.39 -3.25
N ARG A 88 -3.79 5.38 -4.08
CA ARG A 88 -4.68 4.94 -5.18
C ARG A 88 -5.60 3.84 -4.71
N LEU A 89 -6.82 3.83 -5.24
CA LEU A 89 -7.75 2.72 -5.06
C LEU A 89 -7.31 1.55 -5.96
N CYS A 90 -7.02 0.41 -5.35
CA CYS A 90 -6.52 -0.78 -6.03
C CYS A 90 -7.34 -2.02 -5.66
N ARG A 91 -7.20 -3.07 -6.46
CA ARG A 91 -7.79 -4.39 -6.25
C ARG A 91 -6.75 -5.46 -6.54
N LYS A 92 -6.77 -6.53 -5.76
CA LYS A 92 -6.04 -7.75 -6.10
C LYS A 92 -6.77 -8.42 -7.24
N VAL A 93 -6.02 -8.87 -8.24
CA VAL A 93 -6.58 -9.49 -9.43
C VAL A 93 -5.88 -10.82 -9.67
N VAL A 94 -6.65 -11.86 -9.94
CA VAL A 94 -6.15 -13.16 -10.36
C VAL A 94 -6.61 -13.38 -11.78
N LEU A 95 -5.68 -13.69 -12.68
CA LEU A 95 -5.98 -14.09 -14.05
C LEU A 95 -5.74 -15.59 -14.21
N ILE A 96 -6.76 -16.31 -14.65
CA ILE A 96 -6.73 -17.75 -14.89
C ILE A 96 -6.94 -18.00 -16.38
N GLY A 97 -5.99 -18.67 -17.03
CA GLY A 97 -6.08 -19.04 -18.44
C GLY A 97 -5.03 -20.08 -18.80
N GLU A 98 -5.35 -20.97 -19.74
CA GLU A 98 -4.41 -22.02 -20.22
C GLU A 98 -3.79 -22.89 -19.10
N GLY A 99 -4.51 -23.08 -18.00
CA GLY A 99 -4.03 -23.83 -16.83
C GLY A 99 -3.04 -23.06 -15.95
N VAL A 100 -2.75 -21.78 -16.25
CA VAL A 100 -1.86 -20.91 -15.48
C VAL A 100 -2.67 -19.90 -14.67
N VAL A 101 -2.23 -19.70 -13.42
CA VAL A 101 -2.78 -18.70 -12.50
C VAL A 101 -1.74 -17.61 -12.27
N ASP A 102 -2.05 -16.40 -12.70
CA ASP A 102 -1.20 -15.23 -12.52
C ASP A 102 -1.83 -14.22 -11.55
N ASN A 103 -0.99 -13.63 -10.70
CA ASN A 103 -1.40 -12.62 -9.73
C ASN A 103 -1.02 -11.20 -10.21
N TYR A 104 -2.00 -10.31 -10.15
CA TYR A 104 -1.92 -8.93 -10.59
C TYR A 104 -2.52 -7.98 -9.54
N ILE A 105 -2.22 -6.70 -9.69
CA ILE A 105 -2.88 -5.61 -8.97
C ILE A 105 -3.45 -4.66 -10.02
N ALA A 106 -4.76 -4.42 -9.97
CA ALA A 106 -5.40 -3.37 -10.75
C ALA A 106 -5.51 -2.12 -9.89
N CYS A 107 -4.99 -0.99 -10.35
CA CYS A 107 -5.11 0.30 -9.67
C CYS A 107 -5.82 1.32 -10.54
N LYS A 108 -6.73 2.07 -9.93
CA LYS A 108 -7.43 3.18 -10.54
C LYS A 108 -6.46 4.35 -10.74
N ILE A 109 -6.40 4.88 -11.96
CA ILE A 109 -5.56 6.05 -12.30
C ILE A 109 -6.41 7.29 -12.49
N GLU A 110 -7.58 7.13 -13.11
CA GLU A 110 -8.56 8.21 -13.33
C GLU A 110 -9.95 7.73 -12.90
N SER A 111 -10.96 8.61 -13.00
CA SER A 111 -12.34 8.35 -12.54
C SER A 111 -12.95 7.04 -13.04
N THR A 112 -12.52 6.53 -14.19
CA THR A 112 -13.06 5.28 -14.78
C THR A 112 -11.98 4.35 -15.33
N VAL A 113 -10.69 4.69 -15.23
CA VAL A 113 -9.61 3.93 -15.88
C VAL A 113 -8.80 3.15 -14.85
N TRP A 114 -8.68 1.85 -15.08
CA TRP A 114 -7.90 0.93 -14.26
C TRP A 114 -6.71 0.39 -15.05
N ILE A 115 -5.54 0.36 -14.39
CA ILE A 115 -4.32 -0.25 -14.95
C ILE A 115 -3.96 -1.49 -14.16
N LEU A 116 -3.74 -2.58 -14.89
CA LEU A 116 -3.29 -3.87 -14.39
C LEU A 116 -1.75 -3.91 -14.37
N ARG A 117 -1.17 -4.23 -13.22
CA ARG A 117 0.28 -4.42 -13.05
C ARG A 117 0.55 -5.79 -12.47
N GLN A 118 1.59 -6.45 -12.95
CA GLN A 118 1.99 -7.75 -12.42
C GLN A 118 2.44 -7.58 -10.97
N ALA A 119 1.91 -8.39 -10.07
CA ALA A 119 2.35 -8.39 -8.69
C ALA A 119 3.69 -9.11 -8.62
N VAL A 120 4.75 -8.42 -8.22
CA VAL A 120 5.98 -9.08 -7.77
C VAL A 120 5.72 -9.46 -6.32
N ILE A 121 5.51 -10.76 -6.09
CA ILE A 121 5.41 -11.35 -4.76
C ILE A 121 6.81 -11.77 -4.32
#